data_AF-A0A292YRR6-F1
#
_entry.id   AF-A0A292YRR6-F1
#
_cell.length_a   1.000
_cell.length_b   1.000
_cell.length_c   1.000
_cell.angle_alpha   90.00
_cell.angle_beta   90.00
_cell.angle_gamma   90.00
#
_symmetry.space_group_name_H-M   'P 1'
#
loop_
_entity.id
_entity.type
_entity.pdbx_description
1 polymer ?
#
loop_
_entity_poly.entity_id
_entity_poly.type
_entity_poly.pdbx_seq_one_letter_code
_entity_poly.pdbx_strand_id
1 'polypeptide(L)'
;MRKMILSFTFAGLLLGSISNLGAAHEGQIHLNLNGTNVDDASVHMMPNNRIYGSVEAFARHYNASFEWKEATKTLTLNGKTVTDKYGAAHVVKGVVTAPIRALAETLGEDHFAIGWDEAKTTVNVSILPAGVKPLDGGYVVPQMGEHWADPKNLPLGPIFGIHNGKLVFLEYMPDKELNKTVKDIPGTGGVPIPSSVDHADIDWNPNGHPGFLVPHYDIHLYFIPRSEQDLIGK
;
A
#
# COMPACT_ATOMS: atom_id res chain seq x y z
N MET A 1 -12.12 -14.54 43.06
CA MET A 1 -11.77 -14.53 41.62
C MET A 1 -11.54 -13.07 41.21
N ARG A 2 -10.28 -12.66 41.00
CA ARG A 2 -9.90 -11.29 40.60
C ARG A 2 -10.06 -11.15 39.08
N LYS A 3 -10.84 -10.17 38.62
CA LYS A 3 -10.90 -9.75 37.22
C LYS A 3 -9.66 -8.90 36.91
N MET A 4 -8.78 -9.38 36.06
CA MET A 4 -7.69 -8.59 35.47
C MET A 4 -8.28 -7.84 34.26
N ILE A 5 -8.32 -6.51 34.36
CA ILE A 5 -8.56 -5.61 33.23
C ILE A 5 -7.18 -5.28 32.69
N LEU A 6 -6.82 -5.83 31.52
CA LEU A 6 -5.65 -5.39 30.77
C LEU A 6 -6.06 -4.22 29.90
N SER A 7 -5.70 -3.00 30.30
CA SER A 7 -5.65 -1.86 29.39
C SER A 7 -4.43 -2.02 28.49
N PHE A 8 -4.64 -2.24 27.19
CA PHE A 8 -3.61 -2.05 26.19
C PHE A 8 -3.59 -0.59 25.76
N THR A 9 -2.55 0.13 26.18
CA THR A 9 -2.25 1.46 25.68
C THR A 9 -1.76 1.33 24.24
N PHE A 10 -2.54 1.86 23.30
CA PHE A 10 -2.22 1.93 21.88
C PHE A 10 -1.09 2.96 21.69
N ALA A 11 0.16 2.50 21.56
CA ALA A 11 1.27 3.33 21.08
C ALA A 11 1.44 3.05 19.59
N GLY A 12 0.71 3.80 18.76
CA GLY A 12 0.93 3.83 17.32
C GLY A 12 2.29 4.44 17.03
N LEU A 13 3.23 3.63 16.55
CA LEU A 13 4.49 4.09 15.99
C LEU A 13 4.77 3.29 14.71
N LEU A 14 4.04 3.59 13.63
CA LEU A 14 4.54 3.30 12.28
C LEU A 14 5.59 4.36 11.93
N LEU A 15 6.78 4.21 12.51
CA LEU A 15 8.00 4.79 11.97
C LEU A 15 8.61 3.76 11.02
N GLY A 16 8.06 3.69 9.80
CA GLY A 16 8.85 3.25 8.67
C GLY A 16 9.95 4.29 8.45
N SER A 17 11.09 4.09 9.11
CA SER A 17 12.25 4.94 8.99
C SER A 17 12.78 4.88 7.56
N ILE A 18 12.58 5.96 6.80
CA ILE A 18 13.26 6.18 5.52
C ILE A 18 14.71 6.58 5.81
N SER A 19 15.45 5.75 6.54
CA SER A 19 16.73 6.12 7.14
C SER A 19 17.96 5.76 6.31
N ASN A 20 17.83 5.57 4.99
CA ASN A 20 18.99 5.28 4.13
C ASN A 20 18.87 5.75 2.66
N LEU A 21 18.23 6.90 2.37
CA LEU A 21 18.35 7.53 1.04
C LEU A 21 19.64 8.37 0.93
N GLY A 22 20.78 7.83 1.37
CA GLY A 22 22.02 8.58 1.63
C GLY A 22 22.90 8.89 0.40
N ALA A 23 22.53 8.45 -0.80
CA ALA A 23 23.26 8.77 -2.03
C ALA A 23 22.31 9.50 -3.00
N ALA A 24 22.78 10.61 -3.57
CA ALA A 24 22.11 11.21 -4.72
C ALA A 24 22.08 10.16 -5.85
N HIS A 25 20.91 9.61 -6.14
CA HIS A 25 20.74 8.70 -7.26
C HIS A 25 20.88 9.49 -8.56
N GLU A 26 22.00 9.30 -9.26
CA GLU A 26 22.18 9.75 -10.65
C GLU A 26 21.45 8.77 -11.57
N GLY A 27 20.15 8.99 -11.81
CA GLY A 27 19.37 8.10 -12.65
C GLY A 27 17.89 8.45 -12.73
N GLN A 28 17.19 7.78 -13.65
CA GLN A 28 15.74 7.82 -13.69
C GLN A 28 15.19 7.09 -12.47
N ILE A 29 14.30 7.78 -11.73
CA ILE A 29 13.55 7.18 -10.65
C ILE A 29 12.23 6.70 -11.22
N HIS A 30 11.83 5.48 -10.86
CA HIS A 30 10.58 4.88 -11.29
C HIS A 30 9.52 5.00 -10.19
N LEU A 31 8.25 5.06 -10.59
CA LEU A 31 7.11 5.10 -9.69
C LEU A 31 6.24 3.85 -9.88
N ASN A 32 5.91 3.19 -8.78
CA ASN A 32 4.94 2.10 -8.74
C ASN A 32 3.78 2.47 -7.81
N LEU A 33 2.55 2.44 -8.31
CA LEU A 33 1.32 2.73 -7.57
C LEU A 33 0.46 1.46 -7.50
N ASN A 34 0.15 0.99 -6.28
CA ASN A 34 -0.58 -0.24 -6.00
C ASN A 34 -0.09 -1.44 -6.84
N GLY A 35 1.22 -1.64 -6.94
CA GLY A 35 1.81 -2.74 -7.71
C GLY A 35 1.92 -2.47 -9.21
N THR A 36 1.40 -1.35 -9.72
CA THR A 36 1.42 -0.98 -11.15
C THR A 36 2.52 0.05 -11.43
N ASN A 37 3.41 -0.24 -12.37
CA ASN A 37 4.41 0.73 -12.82
C ASN A 37 3.73 1.90 -13.55
N VAL A 38 4.13 3.11 -13.19
CA VAL A 38 3.64 4.35 -13.79
C VAL A 38 4.74 4.96 -14.64
N ASP A 39 4.48 5.13 -15.93
CA ASP A 39 5.35 5.89 -16.81
C ASP A 39 5.21 7.39 -16.50
N ASP A 40 6.12 7.89 -15.67
CA ASP A 40 6.17 9.28 -15.24
C ASP A 40 7.62 9.81 -15.27
N ALA A 41 7.97 10.47 -16.36
CA ALA A 41 9.28 11.09 -16.53
C ALA A 41 9.51 12.33 -15.64
N SER A 42 8.49 12.78 -14.89
CA SER A 42 8.61 13.90 -13.94
C SER A 42 9.03 13.46 -12.54
N VAL A 43 9.12 12.15 -12.28
CA VAL A 43 9.58 11.63 -10.98
C VAL A 43 11.03 12.02 -10.78
N HIS A 44 11.32 12.67 -9.66
CA HIS A 44 12.65 13.17 -9.35
C HIS A 44 12.89 13.23 -7.83
N MET A 45 14.16 13.24 -7.45
CA MET A 45 14.58 13.43 -6.07
C MET A 45 15.19 14.81 -5.89
N MET A 46 14.76 15.53 -4.86
CA MET A 46 15.33 16.81 -4.46
C MET A 46 16.57 16.61 -3.58
N PRO A 47 17.45 17.63 -3.40
CA PRO A 47 18.67 17.51 -2.58
C PRO A 47 18.46 17.11 -1.12
N ASN A 48 17.22 17.20 -0.62
CA ASN A 48 16.83 16.74 0.72
C ASN A 48 16.34 15.27 0.73
N ASN A 49 16.65 14.50 -0.32
CA ASN A 49 16.28 13.10 -0.53
C ASN A 49 14.77 12.85 -0.54
N ARG A 50 13.97 13.87 -0.87
CA ARG A 50 12.53 13.72 -1.02
C ARG A 50 12.18 13.46 -2.47
N ILE A 51 11.37 12.44 -2.69
CA ILE A 51 10.92 12.04 -4.03
C ILE A 51 9.60 12.73 -4.34
N TYR A 52 9.55 13.34 -5.52
CA TYR A 52 8.41 14.02 -6.09
C TYR A 52 7.91 13.22 -7.29
N GLY A 53 6.61 13.26 -7.55
CA GLY A 53 5.99 12.66 -8.73
C GLY A 53 4.91 13.56 -9.31
N SER A 54 4.44 13.24 -10.52
CA SER A 54 3.36 13.94 -11.20
C SER A 54 2.06 13.81 -10.39
N VAL A 55 1.47 14.97 -10.07
CA VAL A 55 0.16 15.03 -9.44
C VAL A 55 -0.91 14.42 -10.36
N GLU A 56 -0.82 14.67 -11.67
CA GLU A 56 -1.78 14.15 -12.65
C GLU A 56 -1.70 12.63 -12.77
N ALA A 57 -0.49 12.06 -12.82
CA ALA A 57 -0.32 10.62 -12.90
C ALA A 57 -0.88 9.93 -11.66
N PHE A 58 -0.62 10.50 -10.48
CA PHE A 58 -1.14 10.03 -9.19
C PHE A 58 -2.67 10.13 -9.13
N ALA A 59 -3.22 11.29 -9.50
CA ALA A 59 -4.66 11.54 -9.50
C ALA A 59 -5.39 10.61 -10.47
N ARG A 60 -4.87 10.44 -11.69
CA ARG A 60 -5.41 9.52 -12.69
C ARG A 60 -5.42 8.07 -12.18
N HIS A 61 -4.32 7.62 -11.57
CA HIS A 61 -4.23 6.24 -11.08
C HIS A 61 -5.30 5.97 -10.02
N TYR A 62 -5.42 6.85 -9.01
CA TYR A 62 -6.38 6.68 -7.91
C TYR A 62 -7.77 7.26 -8.17
N ASN A 63 -8.09 7.61 -9.42
CA ASN A 63 -9.35 8.25 -9.81
C ASN A 63 -9.72 9.47 -8.93
N ALA A 64 -8.72 10.30 -8.61
CA ALA A 64 -8.87 11.52 -7.85
C ALA A 64 -8.93 12.74 -8.76
N SER A 65 -9.58 13.81 -8.29
CA SER A 65 -9.50 15.14 -8.90
C SER A 65 -8.36 15.95 -8.27
N PHE A 66 -7.79 16.90 -9.01
CA PHE A 66 -6.77 17.80 -8.50
C PHE A 66 -6.96 19.23 -9.00
N GLU A 67 -6.47 20.20 -8.22
CA GLU A 67 -6.44 21.62 -8.60
C GLU A 67 -5.10 22.23 -8.20
N TRP A 68 -4.43 22.90 -9.15
CA TRP A 68 -3.22 23.68 -8.90
C TRP A 68 -3.51 25.18 -9.05
N LYS A 69 -3.30 25.94 -7.97
CA LYS A 69 -3.44 27.39 -7.94
C LYS A 69 -2.06 28.04 -8.00
N GLU A 70 -1.63 28.40 -9.21
CA GLU A 70 -0.30 28.97 -9.45
C GLU A 70 -0.02 30.24 -8.62
N ALA A 71 -1.02 31.12 -8.46
CA ALA A 71 -0.88 32.37 -7.72
C ALA A 71 -0.57 32.17 -6.23
N THR A 72 -1.12 31.11 -5.62
CA THR A 72 -0.95 30.81 -4.19
C THR A 72 -0.05 29.61 -3.94
N LYS A 73 0.47 28.98 -5.01
CA LYS A 73 1.23 27.72 -4.97
C LYS A 73 0.53 26.64 -4.16
N THR A 74 -0.80 26.57 -4.29
CA THR A 74 -1.63 25.64 -3.53
C THR A 74 -2.06 24.50 -4.42
N LEU A 75 -1.82 23.27 -3.96
CA LEU A 75 -2.32 22.06 -4.57
C LEU A 75 -3.45 21.47 -3.73
N THR A 76 -4.54 21.05 -4.36
CA THR A 76 -5.57 20.23 -3.73
C THR A 76 -5.77 18.90 -4.46
N LEU A 77 -6.14 17.86 -3.72
CA LEU A 77 -6.56 16.54 -4.22
C LEU A 77 -7.90 16.17 -3.58
N ASN A 78 -8.90 15.85 -4.40
CA ASN A 78 -10.29 15.63 -3.95
C ASN A 78 -10.79 16.76 -3.03
N GLY A 79 -10.40 18.01 -3.32
CA GLY A 79 -10.73 19.18 -2.52
C GLY A 79 -9.94 19.36 -1.22
N LYS A 80 -9.07 18.41 -0.84
CA LYS A 80 -8.18 18.51 0.33
C LYS A 80 -6.86 19.16 -0.06
N THR A 81 -6.38 20.13 0.72
CA THR A 81 -5.07 20.75 0.50
C THR A 81 -3.95 19.75 0.74
N VAL A 82 -3.05 19.61 -0.22
CA VAL A 82 -1.83 18.79 -0.09
C VAL A 82 -0.84 19.56 0.79
N THR A 83 -0.34 18.89 1.84
CA THR A 83 0.59 19.50 2.80
C THR A 83 1.97 19.80 2.19
N ASP A 84 2.58 20.90 2.62
CA ASP A 84 3.95 21.29 2.30
C ASP A 84 4.98 20.77 3.33
N LYS A 85 4.56 20.00 4.33
CA LYS A 85 5.42 19.38 5.35
C LYS A 85 6.61 18.62 4.74
N TYR A 86 6.37 17.98 3.58
CA TYR A 86 7.37 17.24 2.82
C TYR A 86 7.95 18.04 1.65
N GLY A 87 7.75 19.35 1.63
CA GLY A 87 8.19 20.26 0.58
C GLY A 87 7.00 20.72 -0.25
N ALA A 88 7.13 21.91 -0.84
CA ALA A 88 6.06 22.51 -1.62
C ALA A 88 5.91 21.82 -2.98
N ALA A 89 4.66 21.67 -3.42
CA ALA A 89 4.37 21.33 -4.80
C ALA A 89 4.93 22.42 -5.73
N HIS A 90 5.43 22.03 -6.90
CA HIS A 90 6.05 22.92 -7.86
C HIS A 90 5.98 22.35 -9.27
N VAL A 91 6.24 23.20 -10.27
CA VAL A 91 6.15 22.83 -11.69
C VAL A 91 7.53 22.45 -12.22
N VAL A 92 7.64 21.25 -12.80
CA VAL A 92 8.84 20.78 -13.51
C VAL A 92 8.46 20.54 -14.96
N LYS A 93 9.06 21.31 -15.88
CA LYS A 93 8.81 21.21 -17.34
C LYS A 93 7.32 21.25 -17.71
N GLY A 94 6.52 22.06 -17.00
CA GLY A 94 5.08 22.19 -17.22
C GLY A 94 4.21 21.17 -16.47
N VAL A 95 4.80 20.20 -15.76
CA VAL A 95 4.09 19.20 -14.95
C VAL A 95 4.07 19.65 -13.49
N VAL A 96 2.89 19.69 -12.88
CA VAL A 96 2.78 19.91 -11.42
C VAL A 96 3.24 18.64 -10.71
N THR A 97 4.23 18.81 -9.86
CA THR A 97 4.80 17.73 -9.04
C THR A 97 4.64 18.06 -7.56
N ALA A 98 4.54 17.04 -6.73
CA ALA A 98 4.50 17.19 -5.28
C ALA A 98 5.21 16.02 -4.61
N PRO A 99 5.60 16.15 -3.32
CA PRO A 99 6.21 15.04 -2.60
C PRO A 99 5.27 13.83 -2.58
N ILE A 100 5.76 12.65 -2.96
CA ILE A 100 4.94 11.44 -3.04
C ILE A 100 4.27 11.12 -1.71
N ARG A 101 4.98 11.33 -0.59
CA ARG A 101 4.39 11.18 0.75
C ARG A 101 3.23 12.14 1.01
N ALA A 102 3.31 13.38 0.52
CA ALA A 102 2.21 14.34 0.67
C ALA A 102 0.98 13.90 -0.13
N LEU A 103 1.18 13.37 -1.34
CA LEU A 103 0.12 12.83 -2.19
C LEU A 103 -0.55 11.61 -1.55
N ALA A 104 0.26 10.66 -1.07
CA ALA A 104 -0.22 9.46 -0.41
C ALA A 104 -0.97 9.76 0.88
N GLU A 105 -0.47 10.66 1.74
CA GLU A 105 -1.16 11.08 2.97
C GLU A 105 -2.48 11.81 2.67
N THR A 106 -2.55 12.59 1.58
CA THR A 106 -3.77 13.35 1.25
C THR A 106 -4.89 12.44 0.75
N LEU A 107 -4.56 11.45 -0.08
CA LEU A 107 -5.55 10.50 -0.62
C LEU A 107 -5.84 9.35 0.33
N GLY A 108 -4.79 8.80 0.94
CA GLY A 108 -4.82 7.57 1.71
C GLY A 108 -4.86 7.75 3.21
N GLU A 109 -4.82 8.97 3.75
CA GLU A 109 -4.89 9.26 5.19
C GLU A 109 -3.99 8.35 6.05
N ASP A 110 -4.53 7.33 6.70
CA ASP A 110 -3.81 6.34 7.52
C ASP A 110 -3.71 4.92 6.89
N HIS A 111 -4.23 4.75 5.67
CA HIS A 111 -4.32 3.49 4.93
C HIS A 111 -3.43 3.47 3.69
N PHE A 112 -2.18 3.89 3.85
CA PHE A 112 -1.18 3.86 2.79
C PHE A 112 0.18 3.33 3.29
N ALA A 113 0.97 2.80 2.36
CA ALA A 113 2.35 2.37 2.58
C ALA A 113 3.27 2.94 1.49
N ILE A 114 4.50 3.28 1.84
CA ILE A 114 5.53 3.74 0.90
C ILE A 114 6.80 2.97 1.18
N GLY A 115 7.47 2.52 0.12
CA GLY A 115 8.76 1.88 0.21
C GLY A 115 9.67 2.21 -0.97
N TRP A 116 10.94 1.88 -0.81
CA TRP A 116 11.97 2.16 -1.80
C TRP A 116 12.66 0.86 -2.19
N ASP A 117 12.58 0.51 -3.47
CA ASP A 117 13.30 -0.60 -4.08
C ASP A 117 14.59 -0.05 -4.68
N GLU A 118 15.69 -0.19 -3.93
CA GLU A 118 17.03 0.27 -4.33
C GLU A 118 17.51 -0.42 -5.61
N ALA A 119 17.24 -1.72 -5.75
CA ALA A 119 17.71 -2.50 -6.89
C ALA A 119 17.04 -2.08 -8.19
N LYS A 120 15.78 -1.62 -8.12
CA LYS A 120 15.00 -1.15 -9.27
C LYS A 120 14.89 0.38 -9.34
N THR A 121 15.60 1.12 -8.48
CA THR A 121 15.47 2.59 -8.32
C THR A 121 14.01 3.07 -8.35
N THR A 122 13.13 2.33 -7.66
CA THR A 122 11.68 2.50 -7.72
C THR A 122 11.13 2.90 -6.36
N VAL A 123 10.31 3.95 -6.34
CA VAL A 123 9.45 4.24 -5.18
C VAL A 123 8.12 3.53 -5.36
N ASN A 124 7.79 2.65 -4.42
CA ASN A 124 6.51 1.95 -4.37
C ASN A 124 5.57 2.67 -3.41
N VAL A 125 4.33 2.84 -3.83
CA VAL A 125 3.27 3.44 -3.03
C VAL A 125 2.03 2.58 -3.14
N SER A 126 1.46 2.22 -2.00
CA SER A 126 0.16 1.57 -1.95
C SER A 126 -0.82 2.43 -1.17
N ILE A 127 -1.97 2.75 -1.75
CA ILE A 127 -3.12 3.36 -1.07
C ILE A 127 -4.27 2.36 -1.12
N LEU A 128 -4.74 1.97 0.05
CA LEU A 128 -5.73 0.93 0.24
C LEU A 128 -7.13 1.53 0.46
N PRO A 129 -8.20 0.74 0.51
CA PRO A 129 -9.53 1.27 0.82
C PRO A 129 -9.59 1.90 2.21
N ALA A 130 -10.44 2.92 2.36
CA ALA A 130 -10.71 3.52 3.67
C ALA A 130 -11.16 2.46 4.68
N GLY A 131 -10.58 2.51 5.89
CA GLY A 131 -10.85 1.56 6.97
C GLY A 131 -9.89 0.35 7.01
N VAL A 132 -9.11 0.12 5.95
CA VAL A 132 -8.06 -0.90 5.93
C VAL A 132 -6.89 -0.49 6.81
N LYS A 133 -6.41 -1.41 7.64
CA LYS A 133 -5.34 -1.19 8.61
C LYS A 133 -4.32 -2.31 8.57
N PRO A 134 -3.05 -2.05 8.95
CA PRO A 134 -2.08 -3.12 9.12
C PRO A 134 -2.53 -4.03 10.26
N LEU A 135 -2.49 -5.33 10.01
CA LEU A 135 -2.69 -6.38 11.00
C LEU A 135 -1.38 -6.64 11.74
N ASP A 136 -1.48 -7.15 12.97
CA ASP A 136 -0.34 -7.56 13.81
C ASP A 136 0.80 -6.52 13.90
N GLY A 137 0.44 -5.23 13.88
CA GLY A 137 1.40 -4.13 13.96
C GLY A 137 2.29 -3.96 12.73
N GLY A 138 1.90 -4.51 11.57
CA GLY A 138 2.71 -4.50 10.35
C GLY A 138 3.78 -5.58 10.35
N TYR A 139 3.53 -6.72 11.00
CA TYR A 139 4.44 -7.86 10.96
C TYR A 139 4.57 -8.38 9.52
N VAL A 140 5.81 -8.58 9.07
CA VAL A 140 6.13 -9.12 7.76
C VAL A 140 6.16 -10.65 7.85
N VAL A 141 5.17 -11.29 7.25
CA VAL A 141 5.14 -12.75 7.13
C VAL A 141 6.01 -13.16 5.93
N PRO A 142 6.94 -14.12 6.08
CA PRO A 142 7.75 -14.61 4.96
C PRO A 142 6.90 -15.02 3.76
N GLN A 143 7.35 -14.71 2.55
CA GLN A 143 6.64 -14.96 1.28
C GLN A 143 5.28 -14.26 1.11
N MET A 144 4.87 -13.39 2.03
CA MET A 144 3.57 -12.72 1.98
C MET A 144 3.74 -11.20 2.13
N GLY A 145 4.42 -10.75 3.19
CA GLY A 145 4.53 -9.34 3.53
C GLY A 145 3.69 -8.96 4.73
N GLU A 146 3.48 -7.66 4.89
CA GLU A 146 2.53 -7.11 5.85
C GLU A 146 1.11 -7.42 5.40
N HIS A 147 0.27 -7.88 6.32
CA HIS A 147 -1.15 -8.10 6.05
C HIS A 147 -1.92 -6.85 6.43
N TRP A 148 -2.76 -6.37 5.51
CA TRP A 148 -3.61 -5.21 5.74
C TRP A 148 -5.06 -5.60 5.44
N ALA A 149 -6.00 -5.30 6.33
CA ALA A 149 -7.41 -5.58 6.08
C ALA A 149 -8.33 -4.58 6.77
N ASP A 150 -9.56 -4.48 6.27
CA ASP A 150 -10.64 -3.84 7.03
C ASP A 150 -11.15 -4.85 8.07
N PRO A 151 -11.07 -4.57 9.38
CA PRO A 151 -11.52 -5.49 10.41
C PRO A 151 -12.97 -5.96 10.25
N LYS A 152 -13.83 -5.18 9.58
CA LYS A 152 -15.24 -5.54 9.34
C LYS A 152 -15.40 -6.71 8.35
N ASN A 153 -14.38 -6.95 7.53
CA ASN A 153 -14.40 -7.97 6.48
C ASN A 153 -13.69 -9.27 6.92
N LEU A 154 -13.05 -9.28 8.09
CA LEU A 154 -12.39 -10.46 8.62
C LEU A 154 -13.43 -11.45 9.21
N PRO A 155 -13.19 -12.77 9.11
CA PRO A 155 -11.98 -13.41 8.55
C PRO A 155 -11.96 -13.52 7.02
N LEU A 156 -13.08 -13.30 6.32
CA LEU A 156 -13.19 -13.60 4.88
C LEU A 156 -12.23 -12.82 3.98
N GLY A 157 -12.00 -11.53 4.24
CA GLY A 157 -11.13 -10.67 3.42
C GLY A 157 -11.89 -9.68 2.51
N PRO A 158 -11.20 -8.96 1.60
CA PRO A 158 -9.82 -9.22 1.20
C PRO A 158 -8.83 -8.79 2.26
N ILE A 159 -7.77 -9.59 2.40
CA ILE A 159 -6.52 -9.15 2.98
C ILE A 159 -5.61 -8.68 1.84
N PHE A 160 -4.97 -7.53 2.02
CA PHE A 160 -4.02 -6.93 1.10
C PHE A 160 -2.61 -7.23 1.61
N GLY A 161 -1.83 -7.92 0.79
CA GLY A 161 -0.42 -8.16 1.04
C GLY A 161 0.43 -6.99 0.61
N ILE A 162 1.16 -6.38 1.53
CA ILE A 162 2.05 -5.24 1.25
C ILE A 162 3.49 -5.62 1.57
N HIS A 163 4.39 -5.41 0.62
CA HIS A 163 5.82 -5.54 0.85
C HIS A 163 6.56 -4.33 0.30
N ASN A 164 7.32 -3.64 1.16
CA ASN A 164 8.09 -2.44 0.78
C ASN A 164 7.23 -1.41 0.01
N GLY A 165 6.02 -1.13 0.52
CA GLY A 165 5.07 -0.20 -0.09
C GLY A 165 4.38 -0.69 -1.37
N LYS A 166 4.66 -1.90 -1.84
CA LYS A 166 4.06 -2.50 -3.03
C LYS A 166 2.93 -3.47 -2.66
N LEU A 167 1.80 -3.39 -3.36
CA LEU A 167 0.74 -4.39 -3.28
C LEU A 167 1.18 -5.66 -4.01
N VAL A 168 1.37 -6.74 -3.26
CA VAL A 168 1.96 -7.99 -3.76
C VAL A 168 0.95 -9.14 -3.88
N PHE A 169 -0.11 -9.15 -3.07
CA PHE A 169 -1.19 -10.13 -3.21
C PHE A 169 -2.54 -9.64 -2.66
N LEU A 170 -3.61 -10.36 -3.02
CA LEU A 170 -4.89 -10.36 -2.30
C LEU A 170 -5.15 -11.76 -1.74
N GLU A 171 -5.73 -11.83 -0.55
CA GLU A 171 -6.08 -13.09 0.10
C GLU A 171 -7.54 -13.09 0.54
N TYR A 172 -8.17 -14.25 0.38
CA TYR A 172 -9.50 -14.54 0.90
C TYR A 172 -9.48 -15.85 1.68
N MET A 173 -10.09 -15.85 2.86
CA MET A 173 -10.14 -17.01 3.74
C MET A 173 -11.59 -17.50 3.93
N PRO A 174 -12.21 -18.16 2.93
CA PRO A 174 -13.49 -18.81 3.14
C PRO A 174 -13.35 -19.94 4.17
N ASP A 175 -14.28 -20.01 5.12
CA ASP A 175 -14.30 -21.08 6.11
C ASP A 175 -14.61 -22.47 5.51
N LYS A 176 -14.53 -23.51 6.35
CA LYS A 176 -14.73 -24.93 5.97
C LYS A 176 -16.02 -25.23 5.23
N GLU A 177 -17.06 -24.40 5.27
CA GLU A 177 -18.33 -24.69 4.61
C GLU A 177 -18.34 -24.34 3.11
N LEU A 178 -17.22 -24.60 2.41
CA LEU A 178 -17.16 -24.60 0.95
C LEU A 178 -18.04 -25.69 0.28
N ASN A 179 -18.80 -26.46 1.06
CA ASN A 179 -19.92 -27.23 0.54
C ASN A 179 -21.12 -26.34 0.14
N LYS A 180 -21.02 -25.02 0.36
CA LYS A 180 -22.00 -24.01 -0.05
C LYS A 180 -21.35 -22.99 -0.98
N THR A 181 -22.17 -22.37 -1.80
CA THR A 181 -21.75 -21.21 -2.61
C THR A 181 -21.52 -20.00 -1.71
N VAL A 182 -20.30 -19.48 -1.70
CA VAL A 182 -19.99 -18.16 -1.12
C VAL A 182 -20.31 -17.09 -2.17
N LYS A 183 -21.09 -16.07 -1.79
CA LYS A 183 -21.49 -14.96 -2.65
C LYS A 183 -21.07 -13.64 -2.00
N ASP A 184 -21.04 -12.59 -2.82
CA ASP A 184 -20.85 -11.22 -2.35
C ASP A 184 -19.54 -11.02 -1.55
N ILE A 185 -18.49 -11.73 -1.97
CA ILE A 185 -17.14 -11.58 -1.43
C ILE A 185 -16.71 -10.12 -1.61
N PRO A 186 -16.29 -9.42 -0.55
CA PRO A 186 -15.89 -8.03 -0.67
C PRO A 186 -14.79 -7.83 -1.71
N GLY A 187 -14.99 -6.85 -2.59
CA GLY A 187 -13.97 -6.46 -3.58
C GLY A 187 -12.90 -5.54 -2.99
N THR A 188 -12.09 -4.95 -3.86
CA THR A 188 -10.98 -4.05 -3.50
C THR A 188 -11.44 -2.65 -3.07
N GLY A 189 -12.72 -2.42 -2.77
CA GLY A 189 -13.22 -1.09 -2.39
C GLY A 189 -13.00 0.00 -3.44
N GLY A 190 -12.78 -0.36 -4.70
CA GLY A 190 -12.54 0.57 -5.81
C GLY A 190 -11.12 1.10 -5.90
N VAL A 191 -10.17 0.66 -5.06
CA VAL A 191 -8.77 1.01 -5.28
C VAL A 191 -8.21 0.24 -6.48
N PRO A 192 -7.32 0.86 -7.28
CA PRO A 192 -6.64 0.18 -8.37
C PRO A 192 -5.84 -1.01 -7.83
N ILE A 193 -5.85 -2.11 -8.58
CA ILE A 193 -4.97 -3.25 -8.37
C ILE A 193 -4.25 -3.57 -9.69
N PRO A 194 -3.16 -4.34 -9.66
CA PRO A 194 -2.51 -4.79 -10.89
C PRO A 194 -3.51 -5.52 -11.79
N SER A 195 -3.43 -5.27 -13.10
CA SER A 195 -4.37 -5.82 -14.08
C SER A 195 -4.18 -7.32 -14.34
N SER A 196 -3.10 -7.92 -13.84
CA SER A 196 -2.75 -9.32 -14.01
C SER A 196 -2.40 -9.96 -12.68
N VAL A 197 -2.97 -11.15 -12.43
CA VAL A 197 -2.49 -12.09 -11.42
C VAL A 197 -1.36 -12.90 -12.05
N ASP A 198 -0.21 -12.97 -11.39
CA ASP A 198 0.93 -13.78 -11.83
C ASP A 198 0.64 -15.27 -11.58
N HIS A 199 0.23 -15.60 -10.35
CA HIS A 199 -0.18 -16.93 -9.94
C HIS A 199 -1.15 -16.86 -8.75
N ALA A 200 -1.77 -18.00 -8.44
CA ALA A 200 -2.62 -18.15 -7.27
C ALA A 200 -2.20 -19.38 -6.47
N ASP A 201 -2.28 -19.26 -5.14
CA ASP A 201 -2.08 -20.36 -4.21
C ASP A 201 -3.39 -20.63 -3.46
N ILE A 202 -3.67 -21.90 -3.19
CA ILE A 202 -4.84 -22.34 -2.42
C ILE A 202 -4.32 -23.28 -1.35
N ASP A 203 -4.19 -22.77 -0.14
CA ASP A 203 -3.60 -23.47 0.99
C ASP A 203 -4.68 -24.05 1.87
N TRP A 204 -4.62 -25.36 2.11
CA TRP A 204 -5.53 -26.01 3.04
C TRP A 204 -4.94 -25.98 4.45
N ASN A 205 -5.63 -25.29 5.36
CA ASN A 205 -5.27 -25.18 6.77
C ASN A 205 -6.18 -26.09 7.63
N PRO A 206 -5.93 -27.41 7.74
CA PRO A 206 -6.84 -28.36 8.39
C PRO A 206 -7.09 -28.11 9.88
N ASN A 207 -6.19 -27.35 10.53
CA ASN A 207 -6.24 -26.98 11.94
C ASN A 207 -6.35 -25.46 12.16
N GLY A 208 -6.55 -24.68 11.09
CA GLY A 208 -6.39 -23.23 11.11
C GLY A 208 -4.94 -22.79 11.37
N HIS A 209 -4.75 -21.48 11.57
CA HIS A 209 -3.48 -20.86 11.92
C HIS A 209 -3.72 -19.68 12.88
N PRO A 210 -2.68 -19.13 13.55
CA PRO A 210 -2.84 -17.92 14.37
C PRO A 210 -3.55 -16.81 13.60
N GLY A 211 -4.59 -16.20 14.20
CA GLY A 211 -5.47 -15.25 13.51
C GLY A 211 -6.77 -15.88 12.99
N PHE A 212 -6.76 -17.15 12.57
CA PHE A 212 -7.96 -17.87 12.14
C PHE A 212 -7.90 -19.37 12.52
N LEU A 213 -8.40 -19.70 13.70
CA LEU A 213 -8.18 -21.01 14.36
C LEU A 213 -9.15 -22.11 13.91
N VAL A 214 -10.16 -21.77 13.11
CA VAL A 214 -10.99 -22.80 12.48
C VAL A 214 -10.32 -23.18 11.18
N PRO A 215 -10.51 -24.39 10.69
CA PRO A 215 -9.87 -24.74 9.44
C PRO A 215 -10.55 -24.06 8.26
N HIS A 216 -9.82 -23.85 7.18
CA HIS A 216 -10.25 -23.03 6.05
C HIS A 216 -9.28 -23.24 4.88
N TYR A 217 -9.57 -22.59 3.77
CA TYR A 217 -8.59 -22.38 2.72
C TYR A 217 -8.13 -20.94 2.73
N ASP A 218 -6.83 -20.70 2.54
CA ASP A 218 -6.32 -19.39 2.16
C ASP A 218 -6.20 -19.36 0.65
N ILE A 219 -6.85 -18.39 0.01
CA ILE A 219 -6.81 -18.21 -1.43
C ILE A 219 -6.03 -16.95 -1.72
N HIS A 220 -4.78 -17.11 -2.15
CA HIS A 220 -3.87 -16.03 -2.49
C HIS A 220 -3.88 -15.76 -3.99
N LEU A 221 -3.97 -14.49 -4.36
CA LEU A 221 -3.83 -13.99 -5.72
C LEU A 221 -2.60 -13.08 -5.75
N TYR A 222 -1.46 -13.61 -6.20
CA TYR A 222 -0.20 -12.86 -6.23
C TYR A 222 -0.08 -12.04 -7.52
N PHE A 223 0.39 -10.80 -7.38
CA PHE A 223 0.65 -9.89 -8.51
C PHE A 223 2.13 -9.81 -8.88
N ILE A 224 2.97 -10.58 -8.18
CA ILE A 224 4.42 -10.61 -8.38
C ILE A 224 4.87 -12.02 -8.78
N PRO A 225 5.99 -12.14 -9.51
CA PRO A 225 6.56 -13.43 -9.82
C PRO A 225 6.90 -14.23 -8.57
N ARG A 226 6.79 -15.56 -8.63
CA ARG A 226 7.21 -16.47 -7.55
C ARG A 226 8.62 -16.17 -7.02
N SER A 227 9.55 -15.84 -7.91
CA SER A 227 10.93 -15.50 -7.51
C SER A 227 11.03 -14.21 -6.68
N GLU A 228 10.13 -13.24 -6.89
CA GLU A 228 10.06 -12.03 -6.06
C GLU A 228 9.37 -12.35 -4.73
N GLN A 229 8.30 -13.14 -4.74
CA GLN A 229 7.63 -13.61 -3.53
C GLN A 229 8.59 -14.37 -2.60
N ASP A 230 9.42 -15.27 -3.16
CA ASP A 230 10.39 -16.06 -2.40
C ASP A 230 11.45 -15.22 -1.68
N LEU A 231 11.60 -13.94 -2.02
CA LEU A 231 12.55 -13.03 -1.36
C LEU A 231 11.92 -12.25 -0.20
N ILE A 232 10.60 -12.27 -0.06
CA ILE A 232 9.90 -11.52 0.99
C ILE A 232 10.24 -12.11 2.37
N GLY A 233 10.79 -11.28 3.25
CA GLY A 233 11.12 -11.65 4.63
C GLY A 233 12.44 -12.43 4.80
N LYS A 234 13.27 -12.49 3.75
CA LYS A 234 14.63 -13.03 3.79
C LYS A 234 15.69 -11.98 4.10
#